data_AF-A0A266LP40-F1
#
_entry.id   AF-A0A266LP40-F1
#
_cell.length_a   1.000
_cell.length_b   1.000
_cell.length_c   1.000
_cell.angle_alpha   90.00
_cell.angle_beta   90.00
_cell.angle_gamma   90.00
#
_symmetry.space_group_name_H-M   'P 1'
#
loop_
_entity.id
_entity.type
_entity.pdbx_description
1 polymer ?
#
loop_
_entity_poly.entity_id
_entity_poly.type
_entity_poly.pdbx_seq_one_letter_code
_entity_poly.pdbx_strand_id
1 'polypeptide(L)'
;VRDEPRAVFEREYGPKTQTYSPQNMTTALKISGPLPSINDYDAVDVEFYSSKSWAWETVECRWPGDLGLKVEKVKLPGVTDRDRAYRWGMRRRGHQLFRSDTYTWATTLAGRNSGYLSFCAVASDTPGLCQSALLFGVESVIGGLVLESSEPLDWTAGGAHKIGISRLDGTLSGPYPATQIDEFRVRVDDLDFVPSNDPALNSPRLLFGPADKWAYPVLVTSADPSGGNVSMKGMPYDARVYTYDHATAPG
;
A
#
# COMPACT_ATOMS: atom_id res chain seq x y z
N VAL A 1 -15.54 5.18 0.38
CA VAL A 1 -14.61 4.23 1.03
C VAL A 1 -14.04 4.91 2.27
N ARG A 2 -14.00 4.23 3.42
CA ARG A 2 -13.43 4.76 4.66
C ARG A 2 -11.93 4.47 4.71
N ASP A 3 -11.18 5.39 5.31
CA ASP A 3 -9.77 5.14 5.67
C ASP A 3 -9.78 4.40 7.02
N GLU A 4 -9.35 3.14 7.05
CA GLU A 4 -9.41 2.25 8.22
C GLU A 4 -8.38 1.12 8.07
N PRO A 5 -8.04 0.40 9.16
CA PRO A 5 -7.17 -0.78 9.07
C PRO A 5 -7.69 -1.76 8.03
N ARG A 6 -6.78 -2.27 7.21
CA ARG A 6 -7.04 -3.29 6.19
C ARG A 6 -6.19 -4.51 6.47
N ALA A 7 -6.83 -5.67 6.36
CA ALA A 7 -6.23 -6.99 6.22
C ALA A 7 -5.47 -7.08 4.89
N VAL A 8 -4.44 -6.26 4.74
CA VAL A 8 -3.72 -6.09 3.48
C VAL A 8 -3.06 -7.41 3.11
N PHE A 9 -3.26 -7.81 1.86
CA PHE A 9 -2.70 -9.04 1.31
C PHE A 9 -3.18 -10.33 2.00
N GLU A 10 -4.28 -10.26 2.76
CA GLU A 10 -5.01 -11.46 3.18
C GLU A 10 -5.91 -11.94 2.04
N ARG A 11 -5.75 -13.20 1.65
CA ARG A 11 -6.45 -13.81 0.51
C ARG A 11 -7.97 -13.85 0.68
N GLU A 12 -8.46 -14.07 1.90
CA GLU A 12 -9.89 -14.29 2.18
C GLU A 12 -10.63 -13.00 2.58
N TYR A 13 -10.00 -12.15 3.40
CA TYR A 13 -10.63 -10.97 4.01
C TYR A 13 -10.02 -9.63 3.58
N GLY A 14 -9.03 -9.65 2.67
CA GLY A 14 -8.35 -8.45 2.21
C GLY A 14 -9.20 -7.57 1.28
N PRO A 15 -8.83 -6.29 1.14
CA PRO A 15 -9.51 -5.40 0.19
C PRO A 15 -9.31 -5.91 -1.24
N LYS A 16 -10.29 -5.64 -2.12
CA LYS A 16 -10.09 -5.80 -3.56
C LYS A 16 -8.87 -4.97 -3.98
N THR A 17 -7.81 -5.65 -4.39
CA THR A 17 -6.49 -5.05 -4.62
C THR A 17 -6.22 -5.02 -6.11
N GLN A 18 -6.03 -3.83 -6.68
CA GLN A 18 -5.58 -3.69 -8.07
C GLN A 18 -4.05 -3.81 -8.15
N THR A 19 -3.55 -4.49 -9.17
CA THR A 19 -2.10 -4.62 -9.40
C THR A 19 -1.66 -3.64 -10.48
N TYR A 20 -0.60 -2.87 -10.20
CA TYR A 20 0.08 -2.05 -11.19
C TYR A 20 1.55 -2.43 -11.24
N SER A 21 2.05 -2.71 -12.43
CA SER A 21 3.44 -3.06 -12.67
C SER A 21 3.92 -2.37 -13.94
N PRO A 22 5.24 -2.25 -14.16
CA PRO A 22 5.81 -1.69 -15.39
C PRO A 22 5.16 -2.21 -16.69
N GLN A 23 4.73 -3.48 -16.75
CA GLN A 23 4.05 -4.07 -17.91
C GLN A 23 2.63 -3.52 -18.17
N ASN A 24 1.98 -2.86 -17.21
CA ASN A 24 0.66 -2.22 -17.39
C ASN A 24 0.64 -0.70 -17.13
N MET A 25 1.82 -0.13 -16.83
CA MET A 25 2.02 1.30 -16.69
C MET A 25 2.43 1.94 -18.02
N THR A 26 1.95 3.14 -18.26
CA THR A 26 2.42 4.02 -19.35
C THR A 26 3.54 4.95 -18.87
N THR A 27 3.59 5.22 -17.57
CA THR A 27 4.70 5.93 -16.90
C THR A 27 5.06 5.15 -15.65
N ALA A 28 6.35 4.82 -15.51
CA ALA A 28 6.89 4.07 -14.38
C ALA A 28 6.58 4.76 -13.03
N LEU A 29 6.51 3.95 -11.98
CA LEU A 29 6.31 4.44 -10.61
C LEU A 29 7.45 5.38 -10.21
N LYS A 30 7.08 6.57 -9.77
CA LYS A 30 7.94 7.53 -9.08
C LYS A 30 7.45 7.71 -7.65
N ILE A 31 8.38 7.54 -6.70
CA ILE A 31 8.15 7.78 -5.28
C ILE A 31 8.90 9.07 -4.91
N SER A 32 8.22 9.99 -4.25
CA SER A 32 8.76 11.27 -3.81
C SER A 32 8.34 11.53 -2.37
N GLY A 33 9.31 11.51 -1.45
CA GLY A 33 9.12 11.89 -0.05
C GLY A 33 9.76 13.25 0.24
N PRO A 34 9.25 14.00 1.24
CA PRO A 34 9.98 15.13 1.77
C PRO A 34 11.28 14.65 2.43
N LEU A 35 12.36 15.42 2.30
CA LEU A 35 13.55 15.21 3.11
C LEU A 35 13.26 15.69 4.54
N PRO A 36 13.55 14.88 5.58
CA PRO A 36 13.35 15.31 6.96
C PRO A 36 14.04 16.64 7.24
N SER A 37 13.28 17.57 7.82
CA SER A 37 13.74 18.91 8.15
C SER A 37 13.42 19.23 9.60
N ILE A 38 14.24 20.09 10.22
CA ILE A 38 13.91 20.72 11.52
C ILE A 38 12.61 21.54 11.46
N ASN A 39 12.18 21.90 10.26
CA ASN A 39 10.94 22.60 10.03
C ASN A 39 9.72 21.69 9.89
N ASP A 40 9.89 20.37 9.94
CA ASP A 40 8.75 19.46 9.94
C ASP A 40 8.07 19.46 11.31
N TYR A 41 6.77 19.22 11.32
CA TYR A 41 6.05 19.06 12.58
C TYR A 41 6.48 17.76 13.25
N ASP A 42 6.79 17.83 14.54
CA ASP A 42 7.15 16.69 15.37
C ASP A 42 6.06 16.36 16.40
N ALA A 43 4.88 16.97 16.28
CA ALA A 43 3.75 16.83 17.19
C ALA A 43 2.48 17.45 16.60
N VAL A 44 1.31 17.05 17.11
CA VAL A 44 0.02 17.66 16.76
C VAL A 44 -0.72 18.05 18.03
N ASP A 45 -1.29 19.26 18.07
CA ASP A 45 -2.20 19.71 19.13
C ASP A 45 -3.58 19.94 18.54
N VAL A 46 -4.60 19.35 19.17
CA VAL A 46 -5.98 19.48 18.72
C VAL A 46 -6.77 20.34 19.68
N GLU A 47 -7.22 21.49 19.21
CA GLU A 47 -8.15 22.37 19.91
C GLU A 47 -9.60 21.93 19.61
N PHE A 48 -10.35 21.55 20.64
CA PHE A 48 -11.73 21.06 20.55
C PHE A 48 -12.63 21.78 21.55
N TYR A 49 -13.94 21.78 21.32
CA TYR A 49 -14.89 22.46 22.21
C TYR A 49 -15.50 21.46 23.20
N SER A 50 -15.00 21.42 24.43
CA SER A 50 -15.35 20.41 25.41
C SER A 50 -16.80 20.55 25.89
N SER A 51 -17.58 19.48 25.76
CA SER A 51 -18.94 19.41 26.32
C SER A 51 -18.99 19.35 27.85
N LYS A 52 -17.84 19.11 28.50
CA LYS A 52 -17.72 19.03 29.96
C LYS A 52 -17.43 20.40 30.57
N SER A 53 -16.42 21.10 30.05
CA SER A 53 -16.01 22.42 30.55
C SER A 53 -16.72 23.59 29.87
N TRP A 54 -17.41 23.34 28.75
CA TRP A 54 -18.01 24.37 27.89
C TRP A 54 -16.98 25.41 27.39
N ALA A 55 -15.73 24.99 27.25
CA ALA A 55 -14.63 25.82 26.78
C ALA A 55 -13.85 25.11 25.66
N TRP A 56 -13.08 25.91 24.92
CA TRP A 56 -12.05 25.37 24.04
C TRP A 56 -10.93 24.79 24.88
N GLU A 57 -10.66 23.50 24.70
CA GLU A 57 -9.57 22.77 25.32
C GLU A 57 -8.61 22.28 24.24
N THR A 58 -7.35 22.07 24.61
CA THR A 58 -6.35 21.48 23.71
C THR A 58 -5.92 20.13 24.26
N VAL A 59 -5.85 19.14 23.38
CA VAL A 59 -5.26 17.84 23.69
C VAL A 59 -3.99 17.66 22.88
N GLU A 60 -2.91 17.37 23.61
CA GLU A 60 -1.59 17.11 23.02
C GLU A 60 -1.54 15.68 22.46
N CYS A 61 -1.21 15.57 21.18
CA CYS A 61 -1.07 14.30 20.48
C CYS A 61 0.41 14.10 20.15
N ARG A 62 1.04 13.15 20.85
CA ARG A 62 2.46 12.83 20.75
C ARG A 62 2.62 11.34 20.49
N TRP A 63 3.26 10.98 19.38
CA TRP A 63 3.74 9.63 19.16
C TRP A 63 4.96 9.32 20.03
N PRO A 64 5.26 8.05 20.31
CA PRO A 64 6.48 7.69 21.01
C PRO A 64 7.73 8.27 20.31
N GLY A 65 8.47 9.12 21.02
CA GLY A 65 9.65 9.83 20.49
C GLY A 65 9.40 11.26 20.01
N ASP A 66 8.15 11.71 19.93
CA ASP A 66 7.83 13.11 19.64
C ASP A 66 8.26 14.00 20.81
N LEU A 67 9.06 15.04 20.51
CA LEU A 67 9.58 15.99 21.50
C LEU A 67 8.69 17.22 21.69
N GLY A 68 7.82 17.52 20.71
CA GLY A 68 6.94 18.68 20.72
C GLY A 68 7.67 20.00 20.46
N LEU A 69 8.79 19.97 19.75
CA LEU A 69 9.57 21.17 19.40
C LEU A 69 8.85 22.04 18.37
N LYS A 70 8.14 21.42 17.42
CA LYS A 70 7.35 22.08 16.39
C LYS A 70 6.00 21.40 16.22
N VAL A 71 4.98 22.03 16.79
CA VAL A 71 3.65 21.45 16.89
C VAL A 71 2.70 21.97 15.82
N GLU A 72 2.03 21.07 15.10
CA GLU A 72 0.90 21.41 14.23
C GLU A 72 -0.33 21.66 15.09
N LYS A 73 -0.79 22.92 15.17
CA LYS A 73 -2.01 23.28 15.89
C LYS A 73 -3.22 23.17 14.96
N VAL A 74 -4.17 22.32 15.31
CA VAL A 74 -5.39 22.09 14.52
C VAL A 74 -6.61 22.40 15.37
N LYS A 75 -7.47 23.31 14.89
CA LYS A 75 -8.78 23.55 15.49
C LYS A 75 -9.81 22.63 14.85
N LEU A 76 -10.49 21.82 15.68
CA LEU A 76 -11.43 20.80 15.25
C LEU A 76 -12.86 21.10 15.74
N PRO A 77 -13.57 22.07 15.10
CA PRO A 77 -14.94 22.38 15.46
C PRO A 77 -15.86 21.17 15.22
N GLY A 78 -16.85 20.99 16.10
CA GLY A 78 -17.80 19.87 16.02
C GLY A 78 -17.38 18.60 16.77
N VAL A 79 -16.14 18.52 17.25
CA VAL A 79 -15.70 17.49 18.19
C VAL A 79 -15.80 18.02 19.62
N THR A 80 -16.56 17.32 20.45
CA THR A 80 -16.84 17.73 21.84
C THR A 80 -16.32 16.78 22.91
N ASP A 81 -15.71 15.68 22.48
CA ASP A 81 -15.15 14.62 23.31
C ASP A 81 -13.63 14.60 23.19
N ARG A 82 -12.93 14.60 24.34
CA ARG A 82 -11.46 14.68 24.42
C ARG A 82 -10.79 13.46 23.78
N ASP A 83 -11.34 12.26 23.99
CA ASP A 83 -10.77 11.04 23.41
C ASP A 83 -10.89 11.04 21.89
N ARG A 84 -12.01 11.51 21.34
CA ARG A 84 -12.18 11.67 19.89
C ARG A 84 -11.20 12.69 19.31
N ALA A 85 -10.98 13.82 19.99
CA ALA A 85 -9.99 14.81 19.58
C ALA A 85 -8.57 14.20 19.59
N TYR A 86 -8.23 13.45 20.64
CA TYR A 86 -6.94 12.75 20.77
C TYR A 86 -6.73 11.72 19.67
N ARG A 87 -7.71 10.85 19.42
CA ARG A 87 -7.65 9.84 18.33
C ARG A 87 -7.40 10.50 16.97
N TRP A 88 -8.12 11.59 16.69
CA TRP A 88 -7.94 12.34 15.45
C TRP A 88 -6.53 12.92 15.33
N GLY A 89 -6.02 13.56 16.39
CA GLY A 89 -4.68 14.15 16.39
C GLY A 89 -3.56 13.13 16.31
N MET A 90 -3.66 12.01 17.04
CA MET A 90 -2.72 10.89 16.95
C MET A 90 -2.70 10.29 15.54
N ARG A 91 -3.87 10.17 14.90
CA ARG A 91 -3.94 9.73 13.51
C ARG A 91 -3.32 10.75 12.55
N ARG A 92 -3.60 12.05 12.71
CA ARG A 92 -2.97 13.13 11.93
C ARG A 92 -1.45 13.07 12.02
N ARG A 93 -0.91 12.84 13.23
CA ARG A 93 0.53 12.65 13.44
C ARG A 93 1.05 11.37 12.77
N GLY A 94 0.31 10.27 12.84
CA GLY A 94 0.64 9.03 12.12
C GLY A 94 0.73 9.23 10.60
N HIS A 95 -0.14 10.04 10.01
CA HIS A 95 -0.04 10.40 8.59
C HIS A 95 1.27 11.12 8.25
N GLN A 96 1.73 12.04 9.10
CA GLN A 96 3.00 12.76 8.89
C GLN A 96 4.20 11.81 8.96
N LEU A 97 4.14 10.78 9.82
CA LEU A 97 5.23 9.83 10.04
C LEU A 97 5.31 8.73 8.97
N PHE A 98 4.17 8.18 8.56
CA PHE A 98 4.13 6.94 7.77
C PHE A 98 3.52 7.11 6.38
N ARG A 99 2.97 8.29 6.07
CA ARG A 99 2.31 8.58 4.78
C ARG A 99 2.79 9.89 4.16
N SER A 100 4.04 10.27 4.43
CA SER A 100 4.69 11.46 3.87
C SER A 100 4.98 11.32 2.38
N ASP A 101 5.21 10.10 1.91
CA ASP A 101 5.62 9.84 0.54
C ASP A 101 4.44 9.94 -0.44
N THR A 102 4.73 10.52 -1.60
CA THR A 102 3.81 10.59 -2.73
C THR A 102 4.24 9.61 -3.82
N TYR A 103 3.30 8.75 -4.21
CA TYR A 103 3.46 7.74 -5.24
C TYR A 103 2.74 8.22 -6.49
N THR A 104 3.43 8.28 -7.62
CA THR A 104 2.84 8.70 -8.90
C THR A 104 3.22 7.73 -10.00
N TRP A 105 2.23 7.33 -10.81
CA TRP A 105 2.42 6.51 -12.01
C TRP A 105 1.31 6.85 -13.01
N ALA A 106 1.39 6.31 -14.22
CA ALA A 106 0.31 6.41 -15.19
C ALA A 106 0.02 5.05 -15.80
N THR A 107 -1.23 4.84 -16.22
CA THR A 107 -1.68 3.63 -16.91
C THR A 107 -2.53 4.00 -18.13
N THR A 108 -2.92 3.02 -18.93
CA THR A 108 -4.05 3.17 -19.87
C THR A 108 -5.38 3.14 -19.09
N LEU A 109 -6.40 2.41 -19.56
CA LEU A 109 -7.70 2.30 -18.91
C LEU A 109 -7.68 1.52 -17.59
N ALA A 110 -6.61 0.77 -17.28
CA ALA A 110 -6.50 -0.02 -16.04
C ALA A 110 -6.59 0.85 -14.76
N GLY A 111 -6.16 2.12 -14.83
CA GLY A 111 -6.28 3.08 -13.73
C GLY A 111 -7.73 3.37 -13.34
N ARG A 112 -8.69 3.20 -14.26
CA ARG A 112 -10.12 3.41 -13.99
C ARG A 112 -10.73 2.37 -13.05
N ASN A 113 -10.01 1.27 -12.80
CA ASN A 113 -10.43 0.26 -11.81
C ASN A 113 -10.10 0.68 -10.37
N SER A 114 -9.46 1.84 -10.18
CA SER A 114 -9.10 2.40 -8.88
C SER A 114 -9.79 3.74 -8.66
N GLY A 115 -10.36 3.92 -7.47
CA GLY A 115 -10.91 5.19 -6.98
C GLY A 115 -10.24 5.66 -5.69
N TYR A 116 -10.77 6.74 -5.11
CA TYR A 116 -10.24 7.30 -3.85
C TYR A 116 -10.20 6.25 -2.72
N LEU A 117 -9.05 6.15 -2.07
CA LEU A 117 -8.67 5.16 -1.06
C LEU A 117 -8.80 3.70 -1.52
N SER A 118 -8.77 3.42 -2.82
CA SER A 118 -8.60 2.03 -3.28
C SER A 118 -7.23 1.53 -2.88
N PHE A 119 -7.16 0.25 -2.51
CA PHE A 119 -5.90 -0.41 -2.17
C PHE A 119 -5.28 -1.00 -3.44
N CYS A 120 -3.99 -0.75 -3.64
CA CYS A 120 -3.25 -1.25 -4.79
C CYS A 120 -1.94 -1.90 -4.36
N ALA A 121 -1.56 -2.97 -5.07
CA ALA A 121 -0.22 -3.52 -5.05
C ALA A 121 0.52 -2.95 -6.25
N VAL A 122 1.50 -2.09 -6.00
CA VAL A 122 2.27 -1.44 -7.06
C VAL A 122 3.67 -2.02 -7.07
N ALA A 123 4.19 -2.37 -8.25
CA ALA A 123 5.56 -2.80 -8.43
C ALA A 123 6.38 -1.73 -9.15
N SER A 124 7.69 -1.73 -8.91
CA SER A 124 8.70 -1.07 -9.73
C SER A 124 9.69 -2.12 -10.22
N ASP A 125 10.64 -1.75 -11.09
CA ASP A 125 11.78 -2.62 -11.43
C ASP A 125 13.05 -2.16 -10.70
N THR A 126 12.91 -1.84 -9.40
CA THR A 126 14.05 -1.42 -8.58
C THR A 126 14.75 -2.65 -8.02
N PRO A 127 16.05 -2.87 -8.30
CA PRO A 127 16.78 -4.02 -7.78
C PRO A 127 16.70 -4.14 -6.25
N GLY A 128 16.53 -5.36 -5.74
CA GLY A 128 16.43 -5.64 -4.30
C GLY A 128 15.13 -5.20 -3.61
N LEU A 129 14.13 -4.70 -4.37
CA LEU A 129 12.80 -4.37 -3.86
C LEU A 129 11.75 -5.32 -4.46
N CYS A 130 10.64 -4.78 -4.96
CA CYS A 130 9.72 -5.57 -5.76
C CYS A 130 10.23 -5.62 -7.19
N GLN A 131 10.11 -6.78 -7.80
CA GLN A 131 10.35 -7.06 -9.21
C GLN A 131 9.00 -7.34 -9.87
N SER A 132 8.88 -6.96 -11.14
CA SER A 132 7.75 -7.35 -11.97
C SER A 132 8.17 -8.31 -13.08
N ALA A 133 7.26 -9.20 -13.47
CA ALA A 133 7.46 -10.13 -14.58
C ALA A 133 6.14 -10.52 -15.25
N LEU A 134 6.19 -11.19 -16.41
CA LEU A 134 5.05 -11.90 -17.00
C LEU A 134 5.07 -13.38 -16.61
N LEU A 135 3.88 -13.95 -16.42
CA LEU A 135 3.69 -15.39 -16.27
C LEU A 135 3.59 -16.04 -17.65
N PHE A 136 4.59 -16.83 -18.01
CA PHE A 136 4.65 -17.56 -19.28
C PHE A 136 4.00 -18.94 -19.20
N GLY A 137 4.10 -19.60 -18.04
CA GLY A 137 3.65 -20.97 -17.90
C GLY A 137 3.28 -21.32 -16.47
N VAL A 138 2.35 -22.27 -16.35
CA VAL A 138 1.99 -22.91 -15.08
C VAL A 138 2.00 -24.40 -15.29
N GLU A 139 2.82 -25.11 -14.55
CA GLU A 139 2.92 -26.57 -14.57
C GLU A 139 2.49 -27.14 -13.21
N SER A 140 1.54 -28.08 -13.23
CA SER A 140 1.14 -28.81 -12.03
C SER A 140 2.19 -29.86 -11.67
N VAL A 141 2.68 -29.80 -10.43
CA VAL A 141 3.65 -30.76 -9.88
C VAL A 141 3.12 -31.39 -8.60
N ILE A 142 3.76 -32.46 -8.13
CA ILE A 142 3.39 -33.06 -6.85
C ILE A 142 3.62 -32.03 -5.73
N GLY A 143 2.54 -31.66 -5.05
CA GLY A 143 2.57 -30.72 -3.93
C GLY A 143 2.54 -29.25 -4.30
N GLY A 144 2.21 -28.88 -5.55
CA GLY A 144 1.93 -27.49 -5.90
C GLY A 144 1.99 -27.17 -7.39
N LEU A 145 2.33 -25.93 -7.69
CA LEU A 145 2.41 -25.38 -9.04
C LEU A 145 3.78 -24.76 -9.26
N VAL A 146 4.38 -25.00 -10.43
CA VAL A 146 5.57 -24.30 -10.90
C VAL A 146 5.13 -23.20 -11.85
N LEU A 147 5.57 -21.98 -11.57
CA LEU A 147 5.32 -20.79 -12.37
C LEU A 147 6.59 -20.45 -13.14
N GLU A 148 6.46 -20.17 -14.43
CA GLU A 148 7.54 -19.72 -15.30
C GLU A 148 7.44 -18.20 -15.51
N SER A 149 8.52 -17.51 -15.14
CA SER A 149 8.69 -16.06 -15.24
C SER A 149 9.36 -15.68 -16.55
N SER A 150 9.02 -14.52 -17.13
CA SER A 150 9.73 -13.97 -18.30
C SER A 150 11.09 -13.35 -17.98
N GLU A 151 11.30 -12.93 -16.73
CA GLU A 151 12.53 -12.31 -16.24
C GLU A 151 13.14 -13.20 -15.13
N PRO A 152 14.48 -13.23 -15.00
CA PRO A 152 15.13 -13.96 -13.91
C PRO A 152 14.75 -13.30 -12.58
N LEU A 153 14.26 -14.11 -11.64
CA LEU A 153 13.80 -13.70 -10.31
C LEU A 153 15.00 -13.41 -9.40
N ASP A 154 15.01 -12.24 -8.76
CA ASP A 154 16.08 -11.82 -7.85
C ASP A 154 15.89 -12.39 -6.43
N TRP A 155 16.68 -13.42 -6.09
CA TRP A 155 16.71 -14.05 -4.77
C TRP A 155 17.85 -13.56 -3.87
N THR A 156 18.64 -12.58 -4.32
CA THR A 156 19.90 -12.19 -3.66
C THR A 156 19.70 -11.60 -2.26
N ALA A 157 18.51 -11.11 -1.94
CA ALA A 157 18.13 -10.64 -0.61
C ALA A 157 18.12 -11.76 0.45
N GLY A 158 17.99 -13.02 0.04
CA GLY A 158 17.85 -14.18 0.93
C GLY A 158 16.53 -14.19 1.72
N GLY A 159 16.31 -15.24 2.51
CA GLY A 159 15.12 -15.39 3.34
C GLY A 159 13.84 -15.67 2.55
N ALA A 160 12.69 -15.44 3.21
CA ALA A 160 11.38 -15.74 2.63
C ALA A 160 11.02 -14.73 1.53
N HIS A 161 10.57 -15.24 0.38
CA HIS A 161 10.06 -14.45 -0.73
C HIS A 161 8.58 -14.70 -0.94
N LYS A 162 7.92 -13.76 -1.59
CA LYS A 162 6.51 -13.80 -1.91
C LYS A 162 6.29 -13.48 -3.38
N ILE A 163 5.24 -14.04 -3.94
CA ILE A 163 4.80 -13.77 -5.31
C ILE A 163 3.31 -13.47 -5.36
N GLY A 164 2.95 -12.34 -5.96
CA GLY A 164 1.58 -11.98 -6.30
C GLY A 164 1.34 -12.11 -7.79
N ILE A 165 0.13 -12.48 -8.20
CA ILE A 165 -0.22 -12.69 -9.61
C ILE A 165 -1.44 -11.85 -9.95
N SER A 166 -1.38 -11.08 -11.04
CA SER A 166 -2.55 -10.32 -11.52
C SER A 166 -3.54 -11.24 -12.24
N ARG A 167 -4.81 -11.20 -11.88
CA ARG A 167 -5.90 -11.77 -12.67
C ARG A 167 -6.15 -10.91 -13.92
N LEU A 168 -6.95 -11.45 -14.85
CA LEU A 168 -7.34 -10.76 -16.08
C LEU A 168 -8.06 -9.42 -15.83
N ASP A 169 -8.81 -9.32 -14.72
CA ASP A 169 -9.51 -8.10 -14.33
C ASP A 169 -8.59 -7.07 -13.62
N GLY A 170 -7.29 -7.36 -13.50
CA GLY A 170 -6.29 -6.53 -12.83
C GLY A 170 -6.21 -6.74 -11.32
N THR A 171 -7.04 -7.62 -10.74
CA THR A 171 -6.98 -7.87 -9.29
C THR A 171 -5.82 -8.76 -8.91
N LEU A 172 -5.29 -8.57 -7.70
CA LEU A 172 -4.24 -9.38 -7.14
C LEU A 172 -4.77 -10.74 -6.65
N SER A 173 -4.08 -11.80 -7.04
CA SER A 173 -4.10 -13.12 -6.43
C SER A 173 -2.83 -13.31 -5.61
N GLY A 174 -2.95 -13.80 -4.37
CA GLY A 174 -1.84 -13.93 -3.43
C GLY A 174 -1.72 -12.76 -2.45
N PRO A 175 -0.53 -12.52 -1.88
CA PRO A 175 0.75 -13.14 -2.20
C PRO A 175 0.87 -14.58 -1.70
N TYR A 176 1.57 -15.39 -2.49
CA TYR A 176 1.92 -16.77 -2.16
C TYR A 176 3.37 -16.85 -1.67
N PRO A 177 3.68 -17.70 -0.68
CA PRO A 177 5.06 -18.06 -0.38
C PRO A 177 5.74 -18.62 -1.63
N ALA A 178 6.90 -18.07 -1.97
CA ALA A 178 7.65 -18.43 -3.16
C ALA A 178 8.82 -19.34 -2.78
N THR A 179 8.96 -20.49 -3.45
CA THR A 179 10.09 -21.40 -3.30
C THR A 179 10.90 -21.43 -4.59
N GLN A 180 12.19 -21.09 -4.51
CA GLN A 180 13.09 -21.07 -5.67
C GLN A 180 13.26 -22.47 -6.26
N ILE A 181 13.15 -22.60 -7.58
CA ILE A 181 13.58 -23.78 -8.34
C ILE A 181 14.86 -23.44 -9.09
N ASP A 182 14.81 -22.35 -9.88
CA ASP A 182 15.95 -21.75 -10.57
C ASP A 182 15.69 -20.25 -10.78
N GLU A 183 16.43 -19.62 -11.69
CA GLU A 183 16.32 -18.19 -11.98
C GLU A 183 14.98 -17.81 -12.62
N PHE A 184 14.34 -18.69 -13.41
CA PHE A 184 13.10 -18.36 -14.12
C PHE A 184 11.87 -19.09 -13.57
N ARG A 185 12.07 -20.10 -12.71
CA ARG A 185 11.00 -20.94 -12.17
C ARG A 185 10.90 -20.84 -10.66
N VAL A 186 9.66 -20.71 -10.21
CA VAL A 186 9.29 -20.61 -8.80
C VAL A 186 8.12 -21.56 -8.51
N ARG A 187 8.18 -22.24 -7.36
CA ARG A 187 7.09 -23.07 -6.87
C ARG A 187 6.23 -22.30 -5.87
N VAL A 188 4.91 -22.48 -5.99
CA VAL A 188 3.88 -22.11 -5.01
C VAL A 188 3.04 -23.33 -4.65
N ASP A 189 2.43 -23.34 -3.46
CA ASP A 189 1.63 -24.48 -3.00
C ASP A 189 0.27 -24.58 -3.72
N ASP A 190 -0.38 -23.45 -3.93
CA ASP A 190 -1.65 -23.37 -4.66
C ASP A 190 -1.84 -21.99 -5.32
N LEU A 191 -2.84 -21.89 -6.18
CA LEU A 191 -3.39 -20.64 -6.67
C LEU A 191 -4.89 -20.62 -6.44
N ASP A 192 -5.43 -19.45 -6.12
CA ASP A 192 -6.86 -19.24 -5.91
C ASP A 192 -7.68 -19.03 -7.18
N PHE A 193 -7.02 -19.16 -8.33
CA PHE A 193 -7.60 -19.05 -9.65
C PHE A 193 -6.77 -19.87 -10.64
N VAL A 194 -7.32 -20.11 -11.84
CA VAL A 194 -6.62 -20.76 -12.94
C VAL A 194 -6.17 -19.67 -13.92
N PRO A 195 -4.85 -19.46 -14.12
CA PRO A 195 -4.35 -18.54 -15.12
C PRO A 195 -4.79 -18.95 -16.53
N SER A 196 -5.21 -17.98 -17.34
CA SER A 196 -5.54 -18.25 -18.74
C SER A 196 -4.26 -18.49 -19.53
N ASN A 197 -4.28 -19.51 -20.40
CA ASN A 197 -3.23 -19.81 -21.37
C ASN A 197 -3.58 -19.30 -22.78
N ASP A 198 -4.67 -18.54 -22.92
CA ASP A 198 -5.09 -17.98 -24.20
C ASP A 198 -4.12 -16.89 -24.67
N PRO A 199 -3.39 -17.08 -25.79
CA PRO A 199 -2.44 -16.11 -26.30
C PRO A 199 -3.10 -14.82 -26.81
N ALA A 200 -4.42 -14.80 -27.01
CA ALA A 200 -5.16 -13.59 -27.36
C ALA A 200 -5.42 -12.68 -26.14
N LEU A 201 -5.26 -13.19 -24.92
CA LEU A 201 -5.40 -12.42 -23.69
C LEU A 201 -4.04 -11.91 -23.19
N ASN A 202 -4.07 -10.81 -22.44
CA ASN A 202 -2.86 -10.31 -21.80
C ASN A 202 -2.36 -11.33 -20.75
N SER A 203 -1.08 -11.70 -20.83
CA SER A 203 -0.44 -12.55 -19.83
C SER A 203 -0.60 -11.98 -18.42
N PRO A 204 -0.88 -12.83 -17.41
CA PRO A 204 -0.81 -12.43 -16.01
C PRO A 204 0.56 -11.85 -15.66
N ARG A 205 0.58 -10.87 -14.76
CA ARG A 205 1.79 -10.22 -14.27
C ARG A 205 2.12 -10.78 -12.91
N LEU A 206 3.41 -10.99 -12.68
CA LEU A 206 3.99 -11.41 -11.43
C LEU A 206 4.55 -10.20 -10.70
N LEU A 207 4.33 -10.13 -9.39
CA LEU A 207 4.97 -9.21 -8.47
C LEU A 207 5.77 -10.06 -7.49
N PHE A 208 7.08 -9.96 -7.51
CA PHE A 208 7.98 -10.85 -6.78
C PHE A 208 8.95 -10.06 -5.91
N GLY A 209 9.36 -10.63 -4.78
CA GLY A 209 10.46 -10.09 -3.98
C GLY A 209 10.46 -10.63 -2.55
N PRO A 210 11.29 -10.04 -1.66
CA PRO A 210 11.33 -10.40 -0.25
C PRO A 210 9.96 -10.25 0.42
N ALA A 211 9.70 -11.03 1.47
CA ALA A 211 8.37 -11.14 2.08
C ALA A 211 7.76 -9.80 2.56
N ASP A 212 8.59 -8.80 2.85
CA ASP A 212 8.23 -7.44 3.28
C ASP A 212 8.28 -6.39 2.14
N LYS A 213 8.80 -6.75 0.96
CA LYS A 213 9.11 -5.82 -0.14
C LYS A 213 8.63 -6.26 -1.53
N TRP A 214 7.93 -7.39 -1.63
CA TRP A 214 7.43 -7.95 -2.90
C TRP A 214 6.42 -7.06 -3.65
N ALA A 215 5.83 -6.05 -2.99
CA ALA A 215 5.05 -4.98 -3.62
C ALA A 215 5.01 -3.73 -2.72
N TYR A 216 4.77 -2.56 -3.33
CA TYR A 216 4.40 -1.36 -2.61
C TYR A 216 2.89 -1.34 -2.33
N PRO A 217 2.45 -1.37 -1.06
CA PRO A 217 1.05 -1.23 -0.72
C PRO A 217 0.66 0.26 -0.78
N VAL A 218 -0.29 0.60 -1.65
CA VAL A 218 -0.64 2.01 -1.95
C VAL A 218 -2.12 2.26 -1.69
N LEU A 219 -2.43 3.41 -1.09
CA LEU A 219 -3.77 4.00 -1.07
C LEU A 219 -3.87 5.07 -2.15
N VAL A 220 -4.77 4.86 -3.11
CA VAL A 220 -4.99 5.80 -4.21
C VAL A 220 -5.62 7.08 -3.69
N THR A 221 -5.03 8.23 -3.99
CA THR A 221 -5.55 9.56 -3.68
C THR A 221 -6.19 10.23 -4.89
N SER A 222 -5.75 9.90 -6.11
CA SER A 222 -6.42 10.34 -7.34
C SER A 222 -6.19 9.36 -8.49
N ALA A 223 -7.14 9.32 -9.41
CA ALA A 223 -7.13 8.50 -10.63
C ALA A 223 -7.77 9.33 -11.75
N ASP A 224 -6.95 10.14 -12.42
CA ASP A 224 -7.40 11.23 -13.26
C ASP A 224 -7.24 10.86 -14.75
N PRO A 225 -8.34 10.56 -15.47
CA PRO A 225 -8.27 10.22 -16.89
C PRO A 225 -7.95 11.46 -17.74
N SER A 226 -6.98 11.34 -18.64
CA SER A 226 -6.61 12.38 -19.59
C SER A 226 -5.98 11.78 -20.85
N GLY A 227 -6.48 12.16 -22.04
CA GLY A 227 -5.86 11.81 -23.32
C GLY A 227 -5.66 10.31 -23.57
N GLY A 228 -6.55 9.45 -23.07
CA GLY A 228 -6.45 7.99 -23.19
C GLY A 228 -5.62 7.30 -22.10
N ASN A 229 -4.96 8.07 -21.24
CA ASN A 229 -4.25 7.59 -20.05
C ASN A 229 -5.04 7.91 -18.78
N VAL A 230 -4.65 7.28 -17.68
CA VAL A 230 -5.09 7.62 -16.33
C VAL A 230 -3.85 7.92 -15.49
N SER A 231 -3.76 9.16 -15.03
CA SER A 231 -2.73 9.59 -14.09
C SER A 231 -3.11 9.16 -12.69
N MET A 232 -2.25 8.41 -12.03
CA MET A 232 -2.48 7.85 -10.72
C MET A 232 -1.61 8.56 -9.68
N LYS A 233 -2.23 8.91 -8.56
CA LYS A 233 -1.53 9.41 -7.37
C LYS A 233 -1.95 8.59 -6.16
N GLY A 234 -1.02 8.29 -5.29
CA GLY A 234 -1.27 7.62 -4.03
C GLY A 234 -0.29 8.00 -2.93
N MET A 235 -0.56 7.43 -1.76
CA MET A 235 0.30 7.47 -0.58
C MET A 235 0.54 6.03 -0.10
N PRO A 236 1.62 5.75 0.63
CA PRO A 236 1.84 4.40 1.14
C PRO A 236 0.71 4.02 2.10
N TYR A 237 0.30 2.76 2.06
CA TYR A 237 -0.49 2.19 3.13
C TYR A 237 0.43 1.77 4.27
N ASP A 238 0.14 2.23 5.47
CA ASP A 238 0.78 1.78 6.69
C ASP A 238 -0.28 1.61 7.77
N ALA A 239 -0.32 0.41 8.36
CA ALA A 239 -1.29 0.04 9.40
C ALA A 239 -1.03 0.77 10.72
N ARG A 240 0.21 1.22 10.97
CA ARG A 240 0.57 1.94 12.20
C ARG A 240 -0.22 3.23 12.34
N VAL A 241 -0.62 3.87 11.23
CA VAL A 241 -1.45 5.10 11.27
C VAL A 241 -2.72 4.95 12.12
N TYR A 242 -3.26 3.73 12.24
CA TYR A 242 -4.48 3.44 12.99
C TYR A 242 -4.24 2.98 14.44
N THR A 243 -2.99 2.95 14.91
CA THR A 243 -2.60 2.42 16.24
C THR A 243 -3.41 3.01 17.39
N TYR A 244 -3.77 4.28 17.28
CA TYR A 244 -4.46 5.04 18.34
C TYR A 244 -5.95 5.25 18.09
N ASP A 245 -6.56 4.60 17.09
CA ASP A 245 -7.98 4.82 16.72
C ASP A 245 -8.97 4.43 17.85
N HIS A 246 -8.51 3.67 18.83
CA HIS A 246 -9.28 3.26 20.01
C HIS A 246 -8.70 3.77 21.34
N ALA A 247 -7.68 4.62 21.31
CA ALA A 247 -7.00 5.10 22.51
C ALA A 247 -7.84 6.09 23.33
N THR A 248 -7.52 6.21 24.60
CA THR A 248 -8.05 7.23 25.52
C THR A 248 -7.02 8.35 25.61
N ALA A 249 -7.48 9.61 25.70
CA ALA A 249 -6.57 10.72 25.88
C ALA A 249 -5.80 10.58 27.21
N PRO A 250 -4.49 10.88 27.25
CA PRO A 250 -3.75 10.98 28.51
C PRO A 250 -4.42 11.94 29.48
N GLY A 251 -4.27 11.71 30.79
CA GLY A 251 -4.85 12.53 31.87
C GLY A 251 -4.56 14.02 31.70
#